data_AF-A0A7Y4ZHS7-F1
#
_entry.id   AF-A0A7Y4ZHS7-F1
#
_cell.length_a   1.000
_cell.length_b   1.000
_cell.length_c   1.000
_cell.angle_alpha   90.00
_cell.angle_beta   90.00
_cell.angle_gamma   90.00
#
_symmetry.space_group_name_H-M   'P 1'
#
loop_
_entity.id
_entity.type
_entity.pdbx_description
1 polymer ?
#
loop_
_entity_poly.entity_id
_entity_poly.type
_entity_poly.pdbx_seq_one_letter_code
_entity_poly.pdbx_strand_id
1 'polypeptide(L)'
;PRSCPPVGAACKGARSGSTSLCGNRGGVAICDIRDTYPLADRLNADIERGRGGVLIRVQGYNGCADDPNVVVSVYPTVGVYAGGAPATARWNGEDVWDIDRTGLANVERKVSRYFGPGTAVGGVVVAKMDGAATRVSGDFQLSIADASLSVRFAGDGGVGGALLVGRWGAEDAYHGIRSATLTAGDASAPICAQPLLDQALKGYVCNARDLPPADAGATAVPCETVSLAFRMTLAPAKLGEPRDPPPFGAPCEPDGGAPAPINCP
;
A
#
# COMPACT_ATOMS: atom_id res chain seq x y z
N PRO A 1 -34.00 2.00 7.36
CA PRO A 1 -33.35 0.86 6.65
C PRO A 1 -33.96 0.67 5.26
N ARG A 2 -33.24 1.03 4.20
CA ARG A 2 -33.70 0.81 2.81
C ARG A 2 -33.51 -0.67 2.48
N SER A 3 -34.55 -1.35 2.01
CA SER A 3 -34.49 -2.77 1.63
C SER A 3 -33.68 -2.94 0.35
N CYS A 4 -32.66 -3.80 0.37
CA CYS A 4 -31.87 -4.13 -0.81
C CYS A 4 -32.74 -4.87 -1.85
N PRO A 5 -32.64 -4.54 -3.15
CA PRO A 5 -33.21 -5.37 -4.20
C PRO A 5 -32.49 -6.73 -4.27
N PRO A 6 -33.17 -7.80 -4.71
CA PRO A 6 -32.57 -9.12 -4.86
C PRO A 6 -31.46 -9.13 -5.91
N VAL A 7 -30.35 -9.80 -5.60
CA VAL A 7 -29.16 -9.94 -6.44
C VAL A 7 -29.51 -10.76 -7.70
N GLY A 8 -29.42 -10.14 -8.88
CA GLY A 8 -29.51 -10.81 -10.16
C GLY A 8 -28.20 -11.52 -10.51
N ALA A 9 -28.29 -12.71 -11.14
CA ALA A 9 -27.15 -13.56 -11.45
C ALA A 9 -26.10 -12.91 -12.38
N ALA A 10 -24.82 -13.15 -12.07
CA ALA A 10 -23.65 -12.55 -12.71
C ALA A 10 -23.32 -13.13 -14.10
N CYS A 11 -22.72 -12.27 -14.96
CA CYS A 11 -22.17 -12.64 -16.26
C CYS A 11 -20.94 -13.55 -16.13
N LYS A 12 -20.95 -14.66 -16.89
CA LYS A 12 -19.81 -15.57 -17.11
C LYS A 12 -18.87 -15.01 -18.16
N GLY A 13 -17.57 -14.98 -17.87
CA GLY A 13 -16.53 -15.03 -18.91
C GLY A 13 -15.26 -14.24 -18.61
N ALA A 14 -14.28 -14.89 -17.97
CA ALA A 14 -12.87 -14.52 -18.11
C ALA A 14 -12.05 -15.80 -18.23
N ARG A 15 -11.21 -15.87 -19.28
CA ARG A 15 -10.36 -17.03 -19.58
C ARG A 15 -9.30 -17.19 -18.49
N SER A 16 -9.22 -18.39 -17.94
CA SER A 16 -8.19 -18.84 -17.01
C SER A 16 -6.85 -19.01 -17.75
N GLY A 17 -5.83 -18.30 -17.29
CA GLY A 17 -4.46 -18.41 -17.80
C GLY A 17 -3.39 -17.72 -16.94
N SER A 18 -3.72 -17.30 -15.71
CA SER A 18 -2.76 -16.74 -14.76
C SER A 18 -2.94 -17.46 -13.42
N THR A 19 -1.93 -18.23 -13.04
CA THR A 19 -1.84 -18.91 -11.74
C THR A 19 -1.78 -17.86 -10.62
N SER A 20 -2.92 -17.62 -9.99
CA SER A 20 -3.06 -16.81 -8.77
C SER A 20 -2.53 -17.59 -7.57
N LEU A 21 -1.35 -17.22 -7.05
CA LEU A 21 -0.81 -17.75 -5.79
C LEU A 21 -0.09 -16.64 -5.02
N CYS A 22 -0.82 -15.93 -4.15
CA CYS A 22 -0.25 -15.11 -3.06
C CYS A 22 -1.35 -14.86 -2.02
N GLY A 23 -1.33 -15.47 -0.84
CA GLY A 23 -2.23 -15.11 0.27
C GLY A 23 -1.39 -14.64 1.45
N ASN A 24 -1.34 -13.33 1.71
CA ASN A 24 -0.55 -12.74 2.79
C ASN A 24 -1.38 -11.72 3.58
N ARG A 25 -1.02 -11.51 4.86
CA ARG A 25 -1.75 -10.65 5.80
C ARG A 25 -1.54 -9.14 5.70
N GLY A 26 -0.77 -8.69 4.71
CA GLY A 26 -0.46 -7.27 4.49
C GLY A 26 0.64 -7.11 3.46
N GLY A 27 0.73 -8.06 2.52
CA GLY A 27 1.93 -8.25 1.71
C GLY A 27 1.93 -7.39 0.45
N VAL A 28 3.05 -6.70 0.26
CA VAL A 28 3.52 -6.29 -1.06
C VAL A 28 3.66 -7.54 -1.93
N ALA A 29 2.93 -7.59 -3.04
CA ALA A 29 3.11 -8.62 -4.06
C ALA A 29 3.80 -7.98 -5.28
N ILE A 30 5.10 -7.73 -5.15
CA ILE A 30 5.94 -7.61 -6.34
C ILE A 30 6.25 -9.05 -6.73
N CYS A 31 5.47 -9.60 -7.66
CA CYS A 31 5.43 -11.04 -7.96
C CYS A 31 6.77 -11.64 -8.46
N ASP A 32 7.82 -10.84 -8.64
CA ASP A 32 9.15 -11.28 -9.10
C ASP A 32 10.31 -10.98 -8.11
N ILE A 33 10.09 -10.23 -7.02
CA ILE A 33 11.17 -9.95 -6.03
C ILE A 33 11.28 -11.06 -4.97
N ARG A 34 10.25 -11.91 -4.84
CA ARG A 34 10.07 -12.87 -3.73
C ARG A 34 11.24 -13.82 -3.53
N ASP A 35 11.91 -14.24 -4.60
CA ASP A 35 12.96 -15.25 -4.48
C ASP A 35 14.34 -14.66 -4.15
N THR A 36 14.50 -13.33 -4.24
CA THR A 36 15.81 -12.68 -4.06
C THR A 36 15.93 -11.91 -2.73
N TYR A 37 14.83 -11.41 -2.15
CA TYR A 37 14.92 -10.57 -0.94
C TYR A 37 13.78 -10.77 0.07
N PRO A 38 14.08 -10.94 1.38
CA PRO A 38 13.07 -11.09 2.45
C PRO A 38 12.38 -9.76 2.82
N LEU A 39 12.29 -8.81 1.89
CA LEU A 39 11.67 -7.50 2.13
C LEU A 39 10.20 -7.66 2.53
N ALA A 40 9.46 -8.53 1.84
CA ALA A 40 8.06 -8.79 2.17
C ALA A 40 7.90 -9.33 3.60
N ASP A 41 8.75 -10.26 4.03
CA ASP A 41 8.71 -10.84 5.38
C ASP A 41 9.06 -9.79 6.44
N ARG A 42 10.05 -8.93 6.16
CA ARG A 42 10.39 -7.82 7.04
C ARG A 42 9.24 -6.83 7.19
N LEU A 43 8.64 -6.38 6.08
CA LEU A 43 7.50 -5.47 6.10
C LEU A 43 6.31 -6.07 6.85
N ASN A 44 6.02 -7.36 6.62
CA ASN A 44 4.97 -8.07 7.35
C ASN A 44 5.29 -8.12 8.85
N ALA A 45 6.53 -8.41 9.24
CA ALA A 45 6.93 -8.46 10.64
C ALA A 45 6.84 -7.09 11.33
N ASP A 46 7.11 -5.99 10.63
CA ASP A 46 6.93 -4.64 11.16
C ASP A 46 5.44 -4.32 11.34
N ILE A 47 4.60 -4.61 10.35
CA ILE A 47 3.14 -4.47 10.44
C ILE A 47 2.60 -5.30 11.60
N GLU A 48 3.00 -6.57 11.72
CA GLU A 48 2.58 -7.49 12.79
C GLU A 48 2.92 -6.93 14.18
N ARG A 49 4.05 -6.24 14.32
CA ARG A 49 4.47 -5.55 15.55
C ARG A 49 3.76 -4.21 15.77
N GLY A 50 2.86 -3.79 14.88
CA GLY A 50 2.16 -2.51 14.94
C GLY A 50 3.01 -1.32 14.49
N ARG A 51 4.03 -1.55 13.65
CA ARG A 51 4.93 -0.52 13.14
C ARG A 51 4.58 -0.18 11.69
N GLY A 52 3.87 0.93 11.50
CA GLY A 52 3.41 1.35 10.18
C GLY A 52 2.35 0.42 9.59
N GLY A 53 1.75 0.85 8.48
CA GLY A 53 0.63 0.15 7.84
C GLY A 53 -0.39 1.13 7.28
N VAL A 54 -1.53 0.60 6.84
CA VAL A 54 -2.62 1.38 6.26
C VAL A 54 -3.95 1.02 6.91
N LEU A 55 -4.78 2.03 7.19
CA LEU A 55 -6.20 1.83 7.48
C LEU A 55 -7.02 2.11 6.23
N ILE A 56 -8.00 1.25 5.97
CA ILE A 56 -8.96 1.43 4.89
C ILE A 56 -10.33 1.68 5.52
N ARG A 57 -10.96 2.78 5.12
CA ARG A 57 -12.30 3.15 5.57
C ARG A 57 -13.25 3.18 4.39
N VAL A 58 -14.28 2.34 4.44
CA VAL A 58 -15.42 2.38 3.51
C VAL A 58 -16.55 3.15 4.19
N GLN A 59 -17.02 4.22 3.56
CA GLN A 59 -18.06 5.12 4.06
C GLN A 59 -19.27 5.11 3.13
N GLY A 60 -20.45 5.31 3.70
CA GLY A 60 -21.70 5.35 2.93
C GLY A 60 -22.23 3.98 2.51
N TYR A 61 -21.51 2.89 2.79
CA TYR A 61 -21.94 1.54 2.44
C TYR A 61 -23.26 1.18 3.12
N ASN A 62 -24.25 0.83 2.31
CA ASN A 62 -25.61 0.55 2.74
C ASN A 62 -25.83 -0.92 3.19
N GLY A 63 -24.79 -1.77 3.07
CA GLY A 63 -24.80 -3.19 3.44
C GLY A 63 -25.29 -4.15 2.35
N CYS A 64 -25.77 -3.63 1.21
CA CYS A 64 -26.18 -4.45 0.07
C CYS A 64 -24.96 -4.92 -0.73
N ALA A 65 -25.04 -6.13 -1.31
CA ALA A 65 -23.98 -6.67 -2.15
C ALA A 65 -23.61 -5.73 -3.32
N ASP A 66 -24.61 -5.06 -3.88
CA ASP A 66 -24.45 -4.02 -4.88
C ASP A 66 -24.81 -2.66 -4.26
N ASP A 67 -23.85 -1.74 -4.21
CA ASP A 67 -24.02 -0.38 -3.70
C ASP A 67 -23.29 0.62 -4.60
N PRO A 68 -24.01 1.42 -5.40
CA PRO A 68 -23.37 2.31 -6.36
C PRO A 68 -22.66 3.51 -5.72
N ASN A 69 -22.86 3.77 -4.42
CA ASN A 69 -22.38 5.00 -3.79
C ASN A 69 -21.63 4.72 -2.49
N VAL A 70 -20.35 4.40 -2.60
CA VAL A 70 -19.45 4.38 -1.44
C VAL A 70 -18.29 5.35 -1.63
N VAL A 71 -17.73 5.80 -0.51
CA VAL A 71 -16.46 6.55 -0.51
C VAL A 71 -15.45 5.69 0.21
N VAL A 72 -14.29 5.51 -0.42
CA VAL A 72 -13.20 4.75 0.16
C VAL A 72 -12.05 5.70 0.47
N SER A 73 -11.54 5.63 1.69
CA SER A 73 -10.38 6.39 2.14
C SER A 73 -9.28 5.45 2.61
N VAL A 74 -8.04 5.76 2.26
CA VAL A 74 -6.83 5.09 2.74
C VAL A 74 -6.07 6.04 3.65
N TYR A 75 -5.72 5.59 4.84
CA TYR A 75 -4.97 6.37 5.82
C TYR A 75 -3.64 5.68 6.09
N PRO A 76 -2.51 6.27 5.68
CA PRO A 76 -1.21 5.86 6.19
C PRO A 76 -1.17 5.97 7.70
N THR A 77 -0.54 5.00 8.36
CA THR A 77 -0.43 4.97 9.82
C THR A 77 1.03 5.04 10.23
N VAL A 78 1.28 5.66 11.38
CA VAL A 78 2.59 5.62 12.04
C VAL A 78 2.76 4.37 12.91
N GLY A 79 1.67 3.65 13.17
CA GLY A 79 1.63 2.43 13.97
C GLY A 79 0.61 2.48 15.11
N VAL A 80 0.68 1.47 15.97
CA VAL A 80 -0.15 1.36 17.20
C VAL A 80 0.58 2.04 18.35
N TYR A 81 -0.13 2.90 19.08
CA TYR A 81 0.42 3.61 20.24
C TYR A 81 -0.47 3.42 21.47
N ALA A 82 0.16 3.28 22.64
CA ALA A 82 -0.51 3.23 23.94
C ALA A 82 0.20 4.17 24.92
N GLY A 83 -0.53 5.11 25.52
CA GLY A 83 0.07 6.10 26.43
C GLY A 83 1.14 6.98 25.79
N GLY A 84 1.07 7.20 24.47
CA GLY A 84 2.05 8.00 23.72
C GLY A 84 3.32 7.26 23.30
N ALA A 85 3.47 5.98 23.63
CA ALA A 85 4.59 5.14 23.21
C ALA A 85 4.16 4.08 22.17
N PRO A 86 5.07 3.63 21.28
CA PRO A 86 4.79 2.52 20.38
C PRO A 86 4.35 1.28 21.15
N ALA A 87 3.32 0.60 20.65
CA ALA A 87 2.75 -0.61 21.24
C ALA A 87 2.64 -1.72 20.19
N THR A 88 2.59 -2.97 20.66
CA THR A 88 2.39 -4.12 19.78
C THR A 88 0.93 -4.25 19.38
N ALA A 89 0.67 -4.43 18.08
CA ALA A 89 -0.67 -4.70 17.56
C ALA A 89 -1.19 -6.05 18.08
N ARG A 90 -2.46 -6.08 18.48
CA ARG A 90 -3.12 -7.29 19.02
C ARG A 90 -4.00 -8.01 17.99
N TRP A 91 -4.32 -7.33 16.89
CA TRP A 91 -5.12 -7.83 15.77
C TRP A 91 -6.50 -8.36 16.17
N ASN A 92 -7.10 -7.76 17.20
CA ASN A 92 -8.35 -8.22 17.81
C ASN A 92 -9.52 -7.23 17.62
N GLY A 93 -9.37 -6.23 16.73
CA GLY A 93 -10.39 -5.19 16.51
C GLY A 93 -10.28 -3.98 17.43
N GLU A 94 -9.50 -4.07 18.50
CA GLU A 94 -9.37 -3.01 19.52
C GLU A 94 -8.11 -2.17 19.37
N ASP A 95 -7.29 -2.45 18.36
CA ASP A 95 -6.09 -1.66 18.09
C ASP A 95 -6.46 -0.28 17.54
N VAL A 96 -5.88 0.74 18.14
CA VAL A 96 -5.97 2.13 17.69
C VAL A 96 -4.70 2.45 16.93
N TRP A 97 -4.83 2.75 15.64
CA TRP A 97 -3.70 3.07 14.78
C TRP A 97 -3.62 4.57 14.57
N ASP A 98 -2.55 5.18 15.07
CA ASP A 98 -2.31 6.61 14.88
C ASP A 98 -2.02 6.89 13.40
N ILE A 99 -2.62 7.96 12.89
CA ILE A 99 -2.58 8.32 11.47
C ILE A 99 -1.34 9.14 11.21
N ASP A 100 -0.66 8.91 10.08
CA ASP A 100 0.35 9.84 9.59
C ASP A 100 -0.30 11.19 9.24
N ARG A 101 0.07 12.25 9.96
CA ARG A 101 -0.46 13.60 9.77
C ARG A 101 -0.26 14.09 8.33
N THR A 102 0.83 13.69 7.67
CA THR A 102 1.13 14.12 6.29
C THR A 102 0.14 13.55 5.27
N GLY A 103 -0.47 12.41 5.59
CA GLY A 103 -1.53 11.78 4.77
C GLY A 103 -2.91 12.42 4.89
N LEU A 104 -3.07 13.49 5.67
CA LEU A 104 -4.36 14.15 5.90
C LEU A 104 -4.50 15.45 5.09
N ALA A 105 -5.65 15.60 4.41
CA ALA A 105 -6.07 16.84 3.77
C ALA A 105 -6.63 17.82 4.81
N ASN A 106 -7.22 17.30 5.89
CA ASN A 106 -7.65 18.07 7.05
C ASN A 106 -7.37 17.28 8.33
N VAL A 107 -6.50 17.82 9.18
CA VAL A 107 -6.03 17.16 10.40
C VAL A 107 -7.14 17.06 11.46
N GLU A 108 -7.85 18.16 11.71
CA GLU A 108 -8.90 18.21 12.76
C GLU A 108 -10.05 17.24 12.49
N ARG A 109 -10.45 17.10 11.22
CA ARG A 109 -11.53 16.21 10.79
C ARG A 109 -11.05 14.82 10.39
N LYS A 110 -9.74 14.56 10.44
CA LYS A 110 -9.11 13.31 10.00
C LYS A 110 -9.58 12.91 8.59
N VAL A 111 -9.56 13.86 7.66
CA VAL A 111 -9.89 13.62 6.24
C VAL A 111 -8.62 13.20 5.51
N SER A 112 -8.62 12.00 4.94
CA SER A 112 -7.47 11.52 4.16
C SER A 112 -7.26 12.36 2.89
N ARG A 113 -6.01 12.47 2.43
CA ARG A 113 -5.68 12.91 1.06
C ARG A 113 -5.97 11.84 0.02
N TYR A 114 -5.96 10.58 0.43
CA TYR A 114 -6.09 9.41 -0.43
C TYR A 114 -7.50 8.86 -0.28
N PHE A 115 -8.43 9.42 -1.04
CA PHE A 115 -9.80 8.96 -1.07
C PHE A 115 -10.37 9.04 -2.48
N GLY A 116 -11.44 8.29 -2.72
CA GLY A 116 -12.13 8.37 -3.99
C GLY A 116 -13.52 7.73 -3.94
N PRO A 117 -14.36 8.03 -4.93
CA PRO A 117 -15.64 7.35 -5.09
C PRO A 117 -15.41 5.89 -5.43
N GLY A 118 -16.30 5.04 -4.96
CA GLY A 118 -16.32 3.63 -5.24
C GLY A 118 -17.73 3.07 -5.38
N THR A 119 -17.79 1.81 -5.76
CA THR A 119 -19.02 1.04 -5.88
C THR A 119 -18.80 -0.36 -5.29
N ALA A 120 -19.80 -0.92 -4.63
CA ALA A 120 -19.85 -2.33 -4.30
C ALA A 120 -20.55 -3.09 -5.42
N VAL A 121 -19.95 -4.20 -5.86
CA VAL A 121 -20.55 -5.14 -6.82
C VAL A 121 -20.31 -6.55 -6.31
N GLY A 122 -21.37 -7.32 -6.08
CA GLY A 122 -21.28 -8.69 -5.58
C GLY A 122 -20.53 -8.82 -4.24
N GLY A 123 -20.62 -7.81 -3.37
CA GLY A 123 -19.95 -7.77 -2.07
C GLY A 123 -18.46 -7.38 -2.12
N VAL A 124 -17.98 -6.90 -3.27
CA VAL A 124 -16.63 -6.34 -3.43
C VAL A 124 -16.75 -4.85 -3.70
N VAL A 125 -16.18 -4.03 -2.82
CA VAL A 125 -16.03 -2.59 -3.04
C VAL A 125 -14.84 -2.35 -3.94
N VAL A 126 -15.01 -1.57 -5.00
CA VAL A 126 -13.94 -1.10 -5.88
C VAL A 126 -13.95 0.42 -5.89
N ALA A 127 -12.79 1.02 -5.67
CA ALA A 127 -12.59 2.47 -5.72
C ALA A 127 -11.35 2.81 -6.55
N LYS A 128 -11.37 4.01 -7.14
CA LYS A 128 -10.22 4.63 -7.81
C LYS A 128 -9.79 5.86 -7.03
N MET A 129 -8.49 6.11 -6.98
CA MET A 129 -7.86 7.23 -6.30
C MET A 129 -6.73 7.74 -7.20
N ASP A 130 -6.47 9.05 -7.17
CA ASP A 130 -5.37 9.64 -7.95
C ASP A 130 -4.00 9.08 -7.53
N GLY A 131 -3.89 8.69 -6.26
CA GLY A 131 -2.72 8.01 -5.73
C GLY A 131 -2.83 7.69 -4.25
N ALA A 132 -1.78 7.08 -3.72
CA ALA A 132 -1.56 6.82 -2.31
C ALA A 132 -0.06 6.85 -2.02
N ALA A 133 0.36 7.65 -1.04
CA ALA A 133 1.71 7.58 -0.51
C ALA A 133 1.65 7.17 0.96
N THR A 134 2.46 6.21 1.36
CA THR A 134 2.48 5.70 2.73
C THR A 134 3.88 5.24 3.09
N ARG A 135 4.20 5.39 4.37
CA ARG A 135 5.32 4.67 4.97
C ARG A 135 4.81 3.32 5.45
N VAL A 136 5.32 2.23 4.88
CA VAL A 136 4.89 0.87 5.28
C VAL A 136 5.67 0.40 6.51
N SER A 137 6.98 0.64 6.51
CA SER A 137 7.87 0.46 7.67
C SER A 137 8.71 1.71 7.87
N GLY A 138 9.36 1.86 9.04
CA GLY A 138 10.09 3.09 9.41
C GLY A 138 11.07 3.64 8.35
N ASP A 139 11.60 2.77 7.49
CA ASP A 139 12.57 3.05 6.42
C ASP A 139 12.08 2.72 5.00
N PHE A 140 10.81 2.30 4.82
CA PHE A 140 10.25 1.97 3.51
C PHE A 140 9.06 2.88 3.20
N GLN A 141 9.22 3.68 2.15
CA GLN A 141 8.18 4.53 1.61
C GLN A 141 7.66 3.95 0.30
N LEU A 142 6.34 4.01 0.16
CA LEU A 142 5.60 3.57 -1.00
C LEU A 142 4.84 4.78 -1.56
N SER A 143 4.96 5.01 -2.86
CA SER A 143 4.20 6.04 -3.58
C SER A 143 3.54 5.41 -4.79
N ILE A 144 2.22 5.49 -4.87
CA ILE A 144 1.42 4.88 -5.93
C ILE A 144 0.61 5.99 -6.59
N ALA A 145 0.66 6.05 -7.90
CA ALA A 145 -0.24 6.86 -8.73
C ALA A 145 -1.30 5.97 -9.40
N ASP A 146 -2.41 6.57 -9.83
CA ASP A 146 -3.54 5.89 -10.49
C ASP A 146 -4.01 4.65 -9.72
N ALA A 147 -4.16 4.80 -8.40
CA ALA A 147 -4.43 3.68 -7.52
C ALA A 147 -5.87 3.16 -7.71
N SER A 148 -6.03 1.84 -7.74
CA SER A 148 -7.33 1.18 -7.60
C SER A 148 -7.29 0.24 -6.41
N LEU A 149 -8.29 0.37 -5.53
CA LEU A 149 -8.45 -0.48 -4.36
C LEU A 149 -9.70 -1.34 -4.54
N SER A 150 -9.55 -2.65 -4.34
CA SER A 150 -10.67 -3.56 -4.16
C SER A 150 -10.67 -4.12 -2.74
N VAL A 151 -11.83 -4.14 -2.10
CA VAL A 151 -12.04 -4.63 -0.72
C VAL A 151 -13.16 -5.64 -0.76
N ARG A 152 -12.89 -6.85 -0.28
CA ARG A 152 -13.90 -7.92 -0.20
C ARG A 152 -14.44 -8.00 1.22
N PHE A 153 -15.75 -7.82 1.36
CA PHE A 153 -16.42 -8.13 2.62
C PHE A 153 -16.55 -9.65 2.82
N ALA A 154 -16.37 -10.09 4.05
CA ALA A 154 -16.77 -11.42 4.48
C ALA A 154 -18.30 -11.44 4.68
N GLY A 155 -18.92 -12.61 4.49
CA GLY A 155 -20.38 -12.76 4.55
C GLY A 155 -21.00 -12.48 5.92
N ASP A 156 -20.18 -12.37 6.96
CA ASP A 156 -20.55 -11.98 8.33
C ASP A 156 -20.48 -10.46 8.57
N GLY A 157 -20.22 -9.66 7.52
CA GLY A 157 -19.99 -8.23 7.62
C GLY A 157 -18.55 -7.85 7.98
N GLY A 158 -17.66 -8.84 8.15
CA GLY A 158 -16.22 -8.62 8.28
C GLY A 158 -15.57 -8.20 6.96
N VAL A 159 -14.25 -8.03 6.98
CA VAL A 159 -13.47 -7.74 5.76
C VAL A 159 -12.47 -8.86 5.55
N GLY A 160 -12.55 -9.55 4.41
CA GLY A 160 -11.72 -10.74 4.13
C GLY A 160 -10.35 -10.41 3.54
N GLY A 161 -10.23 -9.27 2.84
CA GLY A 161 -8.97 -8.84 2.24
C GLY A 161 -9.15 -7.68 1.29
N ALA A 162 -8.02 -7.12 0.87
CA ALA A 162 -7.97 -6.04 -0.10
C ALA A 162 -6.84 -6.25 -1.11
N LEU A 163 -7.03 -5.66 -2.30
CA LEU A 163 -6.01 -5.59 -3.34
C LEU A 163 -5.90 -4.13 -3.76
N LEU A 164 -4.73 -3.55 -3.54
CA LEU A 164 -4.34 -2.23 -4.02
C LEU A 164 -3.45 -2.42 -5.24
N VAL A 165 -3.82 -1.83 -6.36
CA VAL A 165 -3.00 -1.80 -7.57
C VAL A 165 -2.75 -0.37 -8.00
N GLY A 166 -1.67 -0.13 -8.73
CA GLY A 166 -1.39 1.17 -9.32
C GLY A 166 -0.02 1.21 -9.98
N ARG A 167 0.46 2.42 -10.23
CA ARG A 167 1.76 2.69 -10.83
C ARG A 167 2.72 3.21 -9.79
N TRP A 168 3.94 2.68 -9.76
CA TRP A 168 5.02 3.21 -8.93
C TRP A 168 6.10 3.76 -9.85
N GLY A 169 6.38 5.06 -9.78
CA GLY A 169 7.47 5.67 -10.54
C GLY A 169 8.77 4.90 -10.30
N ALA A 170 9.52 4.57 -11.36
CA ALA A 170 10.71 3.73 -11.23
C ALA A 170 11.76 4.36 -10.29
N GLU A 171 11.90 5.69 -10.34
CA GLU A 171 12.75 6.45 -9.42
C GLU A 171 12.25 6.32 -7.97
N ASP A 172 10.97 6.65 -7.72
CA ASP A 172 10.34 6.49 -6.41
C ASP A 172 10.44 5.04 -5.87
N ALA A 173 10.29 4.05 -6.75
CA ALA A 173 10.40 2.63 -6.41
C ALA A 173 11.81 2.27 -6.00
N TYR A 174 12.79 2.70 -6.78
CA TYR A 174 14.19 2.49 -6.45
C TYR A 174 14.58 3.16 -5.13
N HIS A 175 14.22 4.43 -4.92
CA HIS A 175 14.55 5.14 -3.68
C HIS A 175 13.81 4.57 -2.47
N GLY A 176 12.54 4.19 -2.62
CA GLY A 176 11.75 3.57 -1.54
C GLY A 176 12.23 2.18 -1.16
N ILE A 177 12.69 1.37 -2.13
CA ILE A 177 13.22 0.03 -1.85
C ILE A 177 14.65 0.12 -1.31
N ARG A 178 15.52 0.96 -1.87
CA ARG A 178 16.94 0.98 -1.48
C ARG A 178 17.18 1.48 -0.06
N SER A 179 16.23 2.24 0.50
CA SER A 179 16.24 2.67 1.90
C SER A 179 15.89 1.56 2.88
N ALA A 180 15.31 0.44 2.41
CA ALA A 180 15.01 -0.69 3.27
C ALA A 180 16.30 -1.33 3.80
N THR A 181 16.39 -1.44 5.11
CA THR A 181 17.36 -2.25 5.84
C THR A 181 17.13 -3.75 5.60
N LEU A 182 18.17 -4.46 5.17
CA LEU A 182 18.16 -5.92 5.13
C LEU A 182 19.04 -6.46 6.25
N THR A 183 18.59 -7.53 6.88
CA THR A 183 19.37 -8.27 7.86
C THR A 183 19.98 -9.49 7.17
N ALA A 184 21.30 -9.59 7.19
CA ALA A 184 22.05 -10.72 6.66
C ALA A 184 23.03 -11.20 7.74
N GLY A 185 22.71 -12.32 8.40
CA GLY A 185 23.43 -12.76 9.59
C GLY A 185 23.26 -11.76 10.75
N ASP A 186 24.37 -11.37 11.38
CA ASP A 186 24.38 -10.40 12.50
C ASP A 186 24.42 -8.93 12.04
N ALA A 187 24.53 -8.67 10.74
CA ALA A 187 24.61 -7.33 10.18
C ALA A 187 23.24 -6.86 9.66
N SER A 188 22.90 -5.60 9.97
CA SER A 188 21.75 -4.90 9.39
C SER A 188 22.23 -3.63 8.71
N ALA A 189 21.97 -3.52 7.41
CA ALA A 189 22.35 -2.35 6.63
C ALA A 189 21.28 -2.06 5.56
N PRO A 190 21.03 -0.77 5.22
CA PRO A 190 20.18 -0.42 4.09
C PRO A 190 20.76 -0.98 2.79
N ILE A 191 19.90 -1.29 1.81
CA ILE A 191 20.33 -1.83 0.52
C ILE A 191 21.35 -0.89 -0.16
N CYS A 192 21.14 0.42 -0.07
CA CYS A 192 22.06 1.41 -0.64
C CYS A 192 23.48 1.41 -0.04
N ALA A 193 23.66 0.90 1.18
CA ALA A 193 25.00 0.74 1.77
C ALA A 193 25.70 -0.54 1.28
N GLN A 194 25.06 -1.31 0.40
CA GLN A 194 25.54 -2.59 -0.12
C GLN A 194 25.64 -2.49 -1.66
N PRO A 195 26.79 -2.07 -2.22
CA PRO A 195 26.91 -1.71 -3.64
C PRO A 195 26.42 -2.75 -4.63
N LEU A 196 26.68 -4.04 -4.37
CA LEU A 196 26.22 -5.14 -5.21
C LEU A 196 24.69 -5.29 -5.19
N LEU A 197 24.05 -5.13 -4.03
CA LEU A 197 22.60 -5.20 -3.90
C LEU A 197 21.92 -3.97 -4.50
N ASP A 198 22.47 -2.78 -4.25
CA ASP A 198 21.96 -1.52 -4.82
C ASP A 198 22.01 -1.55 -6.35
N GLN A 199 23.12 -2.05 -6.93
CA GLN A 199 23.27 -2.22 -8.38
C GLN A 199 22.28 -3.28 -8.93
N ALA A 200 22.12 -4.41 -8.24
CA ALA A 200 21.16 -5.44 -8.64
C ALA A 200 19.72 -4.93 -8.59
N LEU A 201 19.36 -4.21 -7.52
CA LEU A 201 18.06 -3.55 -7.37
C LEU A 201 17.81 -2.54 -8.49
N LYS A 202 18.81 -1.70 -8.81
CA LYS A 202 18.72 -0.75 -9.92
C LYS A 202 18.40 -1.48 -11.23
N GLY A 203 19.14 -2.53 -11.56
CA GLY A 203 18.89 -3.34 -12.76
C GLY A 203 17.49 -3.95 -12.78
N TYR A 204 17.04 -4.47 -11.64
CA TYR A 204 15.70 -5.02 -11.49
C TYR A 204 14.60 -3.98 -11.74
N VAL A 205 14.65 -2.82 -11.07
CA VAL A 205 13.65 -1.76 -11.22
C VAL A 205 13.62 -1.22 -12.65
N CYS A 206 14.80 -1.02 -13.27
CA CYS A 206 14.87 -0.54 -14.66
C CYS A 206 14.26 -1.52 -15.67
N ASN A 207 14.42 -2.83 -15.46
CA ASN A 207 13.83 -3.86 -16.32
C ASN A 207 12.34 -4.11 -16.04
N ALA A 208 11.86 -3.74 -14.85
CA ALA A 208 10.46 -3.88 -14.45
C ALA A 208 9.55 -2.74 -14.95
N ARG A 209 10.11 -1.70 -15.60
CA ARG A 209 9.34 -0.59 -16.18
C ARG A 209 8.46 -1.10 -17.30
N ASP A 210 7.16 -0.97 -17.14
CA ASP A 210 6.17 -1.55 -18.04
C ASP A 210 5.02 -0.59 -18.39
N LEU A 211 4.96 0.58 -17.75
CA LEU A 211 3.93 1.59 -17.96
C LEU A 211 4.52 2.99 -18.12
N PRO A 212 3.85 3.88 -18.88
CA PRO A 212 4.19 5.29 -18.93
C PRO A 212 3.87 5.99 -17.59
N PRO A 213 4.48 7.17 -17.33
CA PRO A 213 4.08 8.05 -16.23
C PRO A 213 2.56 8.25 -16.13
N ALA A 214 2.05 8.45 -14.93
CA ALA A 214 0.60 8.59 -14.68
C ALA A 214 0.00 9.82 -15.40
N ASP A 215 0.79 10.89 -15.52
CA ASP A 215 0.45 12.15 -16.20
C ASP A 215 0.80 12.16 -17.69
N ALA A 216 1.32 11.06 -18.23
CA ALA A 216 1.60 10.95 -19.65
C ALA A 216 0.31 11.04 -20.46
N GLY A 217 0.23 12.03 -21.34
CA GLY A 217 -0.86 12.14 -22.33
C GLY A 217 -0.85 10.99 -23.34
N ALA A 218 -1.70 11.09 -24.37
CA ALA A 218 -1.86 10.05 -25.40
C ALA A 218 -0.65 9.86 -26.35
N THR A 219 0.45 10.56 -26.11
CA THR A 219 1.69 10.46 -26.88
C THR A 219 2.53 9.26 -26.44
N ALA A 220 3.23 8.62 -27.38
CA ALA A 220 4.19 7.57 -27.05
C ALA A 220 5.34 8.17 -26.20
N VAL A 221 5.32 7.90 -24.90
CA VAL A 221 6.39 8.23 -23.97
C VAL A 221 7.11 6.95 -23.51
N PRO A 222 8.37 7.03 -23.08
CA PRO A 222 9.07 5.89 -22.48
C PRO A 222 8.31 5.30 -21.29
N CYS A 223 8.48 4.00 -21.05
CA CYS A 223 8.02 3.37 -19.82
C CYS A 223 8.95 3.78 -18.67
N GLU A 224 8.39 4.48 -17.68
CA GLU A 224 9.12 5.03 -16.53
C GLU A 224 8.49 4.62 -15.20
N THR A 225 7.44 3.81 -15.25
CA THR A 225 6.72 3.33 -14.07
C THR A 225 6.65 1.81 -14.07
N VAL A 226 6.55 1.26 -12.87
CA VAL A 226 6.40 -0.16 -12.59
C VAL A 226 4.96 -0.41 -12.14
N SER A 227 4.27 -1.34 -12.80
CA SER A 227 2.98 -1.86 -12.33
C SER A 227 3.16 -2.57 -10.99
N LEU A 228 2.25 -2.31 -10.08
CA LEU A 228 2.36 -2.81 -8.72
C LEU A 228 1.02 -3.31 -8.19
N ALA A 229 1.09 -4.36 -7.37
CA ALA A 229 -0.04 -4.93 -6.66
C ALA A 229 0.33 -5.26 -5.21
N PHE A 230 -0.52 -4.87 -4.27
CA PHE A 230 -0.45 -5.27 -2.85
C PHE A 230 -1.69 -6.03 -2.48
N ARG A 231 -1.51 -7.25 -2.00
CA ARG A 231 -2.60 -8.03 -1.43
C ARG A 231 -2.50 -7.98 0.09
N MET A 232 -3.54 -7.44 0.70
CA MET A 232 -3.65 -7.28 2.14
C MET A 232 -4.71 -8.25 2.68
N THR A 233 -4.46 -8.79 3.87
CA THR A 233 -5.55 -9.28 4.71
C THR A 233 -5.91 -8.16 5.66
N LEU A 234 -7.20 -7.96 5.87
CA LEU A 234 -7.68 -6.87 6.70
C LEU A 234 -8.13 -7.43 8.04
N ALA A 235 -7.91 -6.65 9.09
CA ALA A 235 -8.49 -6.87 10.41
C ALA A 235 -9.26 -5.61 10.80
N PRO A 236 -10.33 -5.73 11.60
CA PRO A 236 -10.97 -4.56 12.18
C PRO A 236 -9.95 -3.75 13.00
N ALA A 237 -10.08 -2.43 12.97
CA ALA A 237 -9.19 -1.51 13.67
C ALA A 237 -9.90 -0.18 13.93
N LYS A 238 -9.36 0.61 14.85
CA LYS A 238 -9.86 1.94 15.19
C LYS A 238 -8.92 3.01 14.65
N LEU A 239 -9.52 4.08 14.14
CA LEU A 239 -8.79 5.26 13.66
C LEU A 239 -8.26 6.06 14.87
N GLY A 240 -6.95 6.22 14.96
CA GLY A 240 -6.27 6.92 16.05
C GLY A 240 -6.12 8.42 15.84
N GLU A 241 -5.16 9.02 16.56
CA GLU A 241 -4.86 10.44 16.46
C GLU A 241 -3.84 10.73 15.34
N PRO A 242 -3.90 11.90 14.69
CA PRO A 242 -2.86 12.34 13.79
C PRO A 242 -1.53 12.53 14.53
N ARG A 243 -0.48 11.87 14.05
CA ARG A 243 0.87 11.96 14.59
C ARG A 243 1.84 12.26 13.45
N ASP A 244 2.86 13.07 13.75
CA ASP A 244 3.94 13.26 12.80
C ASP A 244 4.75 11.96 12.71
N PRO A 245 4.99 11.43 11.50
CA PRO A 245 5.84 10.26 11.37
C PRO A 245 7.23 10.61 11.90
N PRO A 246 7.98 9.63 12.44
CA PRO A 246 9.38 9.88 12.74
C PRO A 246 10.07 10.42 11.47
N PRO A 247 11.14 11.23 11.59
CA PRO A 247 11.88 11.65 10.42
C PRO A 247 12.21 10.43 9.57
N PHE A 248 11.97 10.52 8.25
CA PHE A 248 12.47 9.49 7.36
C PHE A 248 13.98 9.56 7.47
N GLY A 249 14.60 8.56 8.11
CA GLY A 249 16.01 8.35 7.91
C GLY A 249 16.17 8.16 6.42
N ALA A 250 16.89 9.04 5.75
CA ALA A 250 17.32 8.83 4.37
C ALA A 250 18.72 8.21 4.48
N PRO A 251 18.87 6.94 4.88
CA PRO A 251 20.20 6.37 5.13
C PRO A 251 21.03 6.28 3.84
N CYS A 252 20.41 6.57 2.70
CA CYS A 252 20.95 6.50 1.36
C CYS A 252 21.24 7.86 0.73
N GLU A 253 20.87 8.97 1.38
CA GLU A 253 21.07 10.31 0.85
C GLU A 253 22.17 11.02 1.65
N PRO A 254 23.15 11.66 0.99
CA PRO A 254 24.08 12.56 1.67
C PRO A 254 23.26 13.71 2.28
N ASP A 255 23.58 14.10 3.53
CA ASP A 255 22.83 15.05 4.37
C ASP A 255 22.08 16.15 3.58
N GLY A 256 20.78 15.93 3.31
CA GLY A 256 19.87 16.90 2.71
C GLY A 256 19.89 17.03 1.17
N GLY A 257 20.60 16.15 0.46
CA GLY A 257 20.59 16.08 -1.01
C GLY A 257 19.27 15.53 -1.56
N ALA A 258 18.86 16.02 -2.73
CA ALA A 258 17.83 15.35 -3.52
C ALA A 258 18.37 13.98 -3.99
N PRO A 259 17.52 12.95 -4.05
CA PRO A 259 17.92 11.65 -4.55
C PRO A 259 18.54 11.73 -5.94
N ALA A 260 19.65 11.04 -6.14
CA ALA A 260 20.27 10.98 -7.45
C ALA A 260 19.36 10.18 -8.42
N PRO A 261 19.10 10.69 -9.63
CA PRO A 261 18.15 10.06 -10.54
C PRO A 261 18.60 8.66 -10.94
N ILE A 262 17.62 7.75 -11.10
CA ILE A 262 17.88 6.41 -11.60
C ILE A 262 18.13 6.47 -13.11
N ASN A 263 19.41 6.48 -13.52
CA ASN A 263 19.76 6.30 -14.92
C ASN A 263 19.51 4.84 -15.32
N CYS A 264 18.33 4.57 -15.90
CA CYS A 264 18.00 3.29 -16.49
C CYS A 264 18.42 3.27 -17.97
N PRO A 265 19.22 2.29 -18.39
CA PRO A 265 19.58 2.12 -19.79
C PRO A 265 18.38 1.74 -20.67
#